data_AF-A0A4U3B2M8-F1
#
_entry.id   AF-A0A4U3B2M8-F1
#
_cell.length_a   1.000
_cell.length_b   1.000
_cell.length_c   1.000
_cell.angle_alpha   90.00
_cell.angle_beta   90.00
_cell.angle_gamma   90.00
#
_symmetry.space_group_name_H-M   'P 1'
#
loop_
_entity.id
_entity.type
_entity.pdbx_description
1 polymer ?
#
loop_
_entity_poly.entity_id
_entity_poly.type
_entity_poly.pdbx_seq_one_letter_code
_entity_poly.pdbx_strand_id
1 'polypeptide(L)'
;MTKTKKVEIPISSFISDNENYLKQTAGLGVTYDVGIRKFQILNKEIGVLFVNGLCDTNYIIPILEEAVDTNEIRDVEEDTVKLLENRLIHQQVSKVKTMDEVMLQVLSGLIVIFVEGETEAFAIDVRSYPGRTPTEPDTEKVVRGARDGFVENIVVNTALIRRRIRDPRLRNEMIRVGDRSQTDICITYVQDVANPDLVK
;
A
#
# COMPACT_ATOMS: atom_id res chain seq x y z
N MET A 1 14.25 22.89 18.32
CA MET A 1 13.09 21.97 18.30
C MET A 1 13.61 20.58 18.64
N THR A 2 13.23 20.09 19.80
CA THR A 2 13.71 18.85 20.42
C THR A 2 13.31 17.66 19.54
N LYS A 3 14.29 16.96 18.96
CA LYS A 3 14.04 15.68 18.27
C LYS A 3 13.63 14.65 19.32
N THR A 4 12.34 14.51 19.57
CA THR A 4 11.81 13.35 20.29
C THR A 4 12.18 12.13 19.45
N LYS A 5 13.06 11.25 19.95
CA LYS A 5 13.35 9.97 19.30
C LYS A 5 12.03 9.21 19.18
N LYS A 6 11.46 9.18 17.97
CA LYS A 6 10.30 8.37 17.66
C LYS A 6 10.74 6.92 17.88
N VAL A 7 10.06 6.19 18.75
CA VAL A 7 10.36 4.77 18.97
C VAL A 7 9.94 4.04 17.70
N GLU A 8 10.93 3.55 16.95
CA GLU A 8 10.67 2.76 15.75
C GLU A 8 10.18 1.37 16.16
N ILE A 9 9.03 0.98 15.63
CA ILE A 9 8.39 -0.30 15.94
C ILE A 9 8.95 -1.34 14.96
N PRO A 10 9.63 -2.39 15.44
CA PRO A 10 10.19 -3.42 14.57
C PRO A 10 9.08 -4.25 13.94
N ILE A 11 9.36 -4.83 12.77
CA ILE A 11 8.48 -5.83 12.14
C ILE A 11 8.50 -7.10 12.99
N SER A 12 7.31 -7.62 13.34
CA SER A 12 7.16 -8.92 14.00
C SER A 12 7.42 -10.04 13.02
N SER A 13 7.97 -11.15 13.50
CA SER A 13 8.07 -12.40 12.72
C SER A 13 6.71 -13.02 12.40
N PHE A 14 5.65 -12.63 13.10
CA PHE A 14 4.29 -13.10 12.85
C PHE A 14 3.53 -12.08 12.02
N ILE A 15 3.03 -12.48 10.84
CA ILE A 15 2.27 -11.59 9.96
C ILE A 15 1.01 -11.07 10.66
N SER A 16 0.39 -11.90 11.51
CA SER A 16 -0.79 -11.54 12.30
C SER A 16 -0.57 -10.34 13.22
N ASP A 17 0.61 -10.21 13.85
CA ASP A 17 0.95 -9.07 14.70
C ASP A 17 1.12 -7.80 13.88
N ASN A 18 1.78 -7.90 12.72
CA ASN A 18 1.95 -6.79 11.79
C ASN A 18 0.60 -6.31 11.25
N GLU A 19 -0.31 -7.24 10.91
CA GLU A 19 -1.69 -6.92 10.53
C GLU A 19 -2.45 -6.20 11.65
N ASN A 20 -2.32 -6.68 12.89
CA ASN A 20 -2.98 -6.06 14.05
C ASN A 20 -2.47 -4.62 14.27
N TYR A 21 -1.17 -4.39 14.09
CA TYR A 21 -0.60 -3.05 14.10
C TYR A 21 -1.19 -2.17 13.00
N LEU A 22 -1.31 -2.67 11.78
CA LEU A 22 -1.87 -1.94 10.63
C LEU A 22 -3.38 -1.66 10.79
N LYS A 23 -4.14 -2.56 11.41
CA LYS A 23 -5.55 -2.31 11.77
C LYS A 23 -5.67 -1.11 12.70
N GLN A 24 -4.80 -1.02 13.71
CA GLN A 24 -4.84 0.06 14.70
C GLN A 24 -4.34 1.39 14.14
N THR A 25 -3.31 1.37 13.28
CA THR A 25 -2.63 2.59 12.82
C THR A 25 -3.11 3.07 11.45
N ALA A 26 -3.08 2.18 10.45
CA ALA A 26 -3.46 2.46 9.07
C ALA A 26 -4.96 2.27 8.78
N GLY A 27 -5.72 1.73 9.75
CA GLY A 27 -7.14 1.45 9.58
C GLY A 27 -7.38 0.29 8.62
N LEU A 28 -6.46 -0.68 8.54
CA LEU A 28 -6.64 -1.88 7.72
C LEU A 28 -7.98 -2.55 8.05
N GLY A 29 -8.81 -2.79 7.04
CA GLY A 29 -10.17 -3.34 7.18
C GLY A 29 -11.26 -2.30 7.45
N VAL A 30 -10.90 -1.05 7.74
CA VAL A 30 -11.82 0.11 7.81
C VAL A 30 -11.68 0.95 6.55
N THR A 31 -10.44 1.36 6.24
CA THR A 31 -10.13 2.06 5.01
C THR A 31 -10.13 1.06 3.83
N TYR A 32 -10.84 1.37 2.76
CA TYR A 32 -10.97 0.44 1.63
C TYR A 32 -9.73 0.39 0.73
N ASP A 33 -8.93 1.46 0.76
CA ASP A 33 -7.82 1.66 -0.14
C ASP A 33 -6.55 0.94 0.31
N VAL A 34 -6.41 0.60 1.59
CA VAL A 34 -5.27 -0.17 2.11
C VAL A 34 -5.67 -1.64 2.24
N GLY A 35 -4.94 -2.53 1.58
CA GLY A 35 -5.22 -3.95 1.57
C GLY A 35 -3.99 -4.78 1.88
N ILE A 36 -4.20 -5.94 2.51
CA ILE A 36 -3.20 -7.01 2.61
C ILE A 36 -3.76 -8.27 1.95
N ARG A 37 -3.00 -8.85 1.02
CA ARG A 37 -3.32 -10.13 0.39
C ARG A 37 -2.38 -11.19 0.94
N LYS A 38 -2.94 -12.29 1.43
CA LYS A 38 -2.18 -13.44 1.95
C LYS A 38 -2.27 -14.64 1.03
N PHE A 39 -1.16 -15.37 0.91
CA PHE A 39 -1.05 -16.63 0.18
C PHE A 39 0.15 -17.42 0.70
N GLN A 40 0.29 -18.68 0.28
CA GLN A 40 1.38 -19.54 0.71
C GLN A 40 2.42 -19.72 -0.39
N ILE A 41 3.68 -19.60 0.00
CA ILE A 41 4.84 -20.02 -0.79
C ILE A 41 5.60 -21.06 0.01
N LEU A 42 5.77 -22.25 -0.57
CA LEU A 42 6.34 -23.44 0.03
C LEU A 42 5.64 -23.75 1.36
N ASN A 43 6.31 -23.49 2.48
CA ASN A 43 5.83 -23.72 3.84
C ASN A 43 5.64 -22.42 4.64
N LYS A 44 5.75 -21.24 4.01
CA LYS A 44 5.60 -19.94 4.66
C LYS A 44 4.38 -19.19 4.13
N GLU A 45 3.68 -18.51 5.05
CA GLU A 45 2.67 -17.53 4.68
C GLU A 45 3.35 -16.23 4.23
N ILE A 46 2.80 -15.62 3.20
CA ILE A 46 3.28 -14.36 2.62
C ILE A 46 2.15 -13.35 2.70
N GLY A 47 2.47 -12.13 3.14
CA GLY A 47 1.52 -11.03 3.22
C GLY A 47 1.96 -9.87 2.33
N VAL A 48 1.16 -9.51 1.33
CA VAL A 48 1.44 -8.39 0.42
C VAL A 48 0.55 -7.22 0.75
N LEU A 49 1.14 -6.17 1.29
CA LEU A 49 0.50 -4.91 1.66
C LEU A 49 0.61 -3.88 0.53
N PHE A 50 -0.50 -3.22 0.21
CA PHE A 50 -0.59 -2.28 -0.91
C PHE A 50 -1.64 -1.18 -0.65
N VAL A 51 -1.58 -0.11 -1.46
CA VAL A 51 -2.65 0.91 -1.53
C VAL A 51 -3.26 0.93 -2.93
N ASN A 52 -4.56 0.63 -3.01
CA ASN A 52 -5.35 0.71 -4.23
C ASN A 52 -5.27 2.11 -4.85
N GLY A 53 -5.03 2.14 -6.16
CA GLY A 53 -4.91 3.39 -6.93
C GLY A 53 -3.54 4.09 -6.81
N LEU A 54 -2.65 3.65 -5.91
CA LEU A 54 -1.24 4.06 -5.90
C LEU A 54 -0.30 3.05 -6.57
N CYS A 55 -0.71 1.80 -6.62
CA CYS A 55 0.03 0.70 -7.24
C CYS A 55 -0.60 0.29 -8.57
N ASP A 56 0.20 -0.24 -9.50
CA ASP A 56 -0.30 -0.76 -10.77
C ASP A 56 -0.32 -2.30 -10.75
N THR A 57 -1.53 -2.84 -10.89
CA THR A 57 -1.83 -4.27 -10.87
C THR A 57 -1.08 -5.05 -11.96
N ASN A 58 -0.72 -4.42 -13.08
CA ASN A 58 0.05 -5.04 -14.15
C ASN A 58 1.46 -5.45 -13.72
N TYR A 59 2.00 -4.83 -12.66
CA TYR A 59 3.28 -5.24 -12.06
C TYR A 59 3.07 -6.16 -10.85
N ILE A 60 1.99 -5.96 -10.08
CA ILE A 60 1.70 -6.81 -8.92
C ILE A 60 1.38 -8.25 -9.33
N ILE A 61 0.53 -8.46 -10.33
CA ILE A 61 0.10 -9.82 -10.72
C ILE A 61 1.29 -10.70 -11.13
N PRO A 62 2.19 -10.27 -12.05
CA PRO A 62 3.35 -11.09 -12.40
C PRO A 62 4.27 -11.39 -11.22
N ILE A 63 4.47 -10.43 -10.30
CA ILE A 63 5.24 -10.65 -9.07
C ILE A 63 4.60 -11.75 -8.22
N LEU A 64 3.28 -11.74 -8.08
CA LEU A 64 2.55 -12.76 -7.33
C LEU A 64 2.58 -14.13 -8.02
N GLU A 65 2.45 -14.16 -9.35
CA GLU A 65 2.52 -15.39 -10.15
C GLU A 65 3.92 -16.02 -10.03
N GLU A 66 4.99 -15.26 -10.24
CA GLU A 66 6.37 -15.73 -10.09
C GLU A 66 6.66 -16.26 -8.67
N ALA A 67 6.10 -15.58 -7.66
CA ALA A 67 6.22 -15.99 -6.27
C ALA A 67 5.46 -17.31 -5.98
N VAL A 68 4.32 -17.55 -6.63
CA VAL A 68 3.53 -18.79 -6.46
C VAL A 68 4.08 -19.96 -7.28
N ASP A 69 4.56 -19.72 -8.50
CA ASP A 69 5.15 -20.74 -9.39
C ASP A 69 6.38 -21.40 -8.77
N THR A 70 7.05 -20.69 -7.86
CA THR A 70 8.09 -21.23 -6.98
C THR A 70 7.68 -22.54 -6.28
N ASN A 71 6.39 -22.71 -5.97
CA ASN A 71 5.88 -23.90 -5.26
C ASN A 71 6.05 -25.21 -6.04
N GLU A 72 6.28 -25.14 -7.35
CA GLU A 72 6.51 -26.32 -8.17
C GLU A 72 7.91 -26.94 -7.96
N ILE A 73 8.84 -26.21 -7.34
CA ILE A 73 10.19 -26.67 -7.03
C ILE A 73 10.20 -27.33 -5.64
N ARG A 74 9.73 -28.57 -5.57
CA ARG A 74 9.56 -29.35 -4.32
C ARG A 74 10.86 -29.79 -3.60
N ASP A 75 12.02 -29.59 -4.21
CA ASP A 75 13.29 -30.23 -3.77
C ASP A 75 14.31 -29.29 -3.14
N VAL A 76 13.93 -28.07 -2.74
CA VAL A 76 14.90 -27.13 -2.19
C VAL A 76 14.67 -26.91 -0.69
N GLU A 77 15.62 -27.36 0.12
CA GLU A 77 15.89 -26.84 1.48
C GLU A 77 16.36 -25.36 1.45
N GLU A 78 16.06 -24.62 0.39
CA GLU A 78 16.43 -23.22 0.27
C GLU A 78 15.56 -22.37 1.16
N ASP A 79 16.22 -21.43 1.81
CA ASP A 79 15.60 -20.35 2.55
C ASP A 79 14.65 -19.57 1.62
N THR A 80 13.35 -19.62 1.92
CA THR A 80 12.28 -18.93 1.17
C THR A 80 12.60 -17.46 0.96
N VAL A 81 13.31 -16.82 1.90
CA VAL A 81 13.73 -15.42 1.79
C VAL A 81 14.72 -15.23 0.66
N LYS A 82 15.74 -16.08 0.58
CA LYS A 82 16.74 -16.03 -0.51
C LYS A 82 16.11 -16.33 -1.86
N LEU A 83 15.18 -17.27 -1.88
CA LEU A 83 14.46 -17.59 -3.10
C LEU A 83 13.65 -16.39 -3.57
N LEU A 84 12.86 -15.77 -2.68
CA LEU A 84 12.13 -14.54 -2.98
C LEU A 84 13.07 -13.42 -3.43
N GLU A 85 14.19 -13.19 -2.76
CA GLU A 85 15.18 -12.19 -3.18
C GLU A 85 15.72 -12.44 -4.59
N ASN A 86 15.98 -13.70 -4.95
CA ASN A 86 16.52 -14.06 -6.26
C ASN A 86 15.46 -14.03 -7.37
N ARG A 87 14.20 -14.36 -7.04
CA ARG A 87 13.08 -14.46 -7.98
C ARG A 87 12.33 -13.15 -8.15
N LEU A 88 12.37 -12.25 -7.18
CA LEU A 88 11.87 -10.90 -7.37
C LEU A 88 12.88 -10.10 -8.22
N ILE A 89 12.95 -10.38 -9.53
CA ILE A 89 13.84 -9.72 -10.51
C ILE A 89 13.38 -8.26 -10.79
N HIS A 90 12.76 -7.61 -9.81
CA HIS A 90 12.29 -6.25 -9.96
C HIS A 90 13.44 -5.25 -9.78
N GLN A 91 13.43 -4.19 -10.59
CA GLN A 91 14.56 -3.28 -10.73
C GLN A 91 14.94 -2.54 -9.42
N GLN A 92 14.02 -2.46 -8.45
CA GLN A 92 14.25 -1.92 -7.12
C GLN A 92 13.51 -2.74 -6.05
N VAL A 93 14.24 -3.66 -5.42
CA VAL A 93 13.84 -4.31 -4.17
C VAL A 93 14.66 -3.72 -3.03
N SER A 94 14.00 -3.29 -1.97
CA SER A 94 14.66 -2.81 -0.75
C SER A 94 14.13 -3.55 0.48
N LYS A 95 14.99 -3.77 1.47
CA LYS A 95 14.59 -4.37 2.74
C LYS A 95 14.18 -3.28 3.72
N VAL A 96 13.07 -3.49 4.41
CA VAL A 96 12.59 -2.65 5.51
C VAL A 96 12.51 -3.48 6.78
N LYS A 97 12.76 -2.85 7.92
CA LYS A 97 12.85 -3.51 9.24
C LYS A 97 11.86 -2.98 10.26
N THR A 98 11.25 -1.83 9.97
CA THR A 98 10.34 -1.16 10.91
C THR A 98 8.99 -0.87 10.26
N MET A 99 7.94 -0.85 11.06
CA MET A 99 6.59 -0.53 10.58
C MET A 99 6.47 0.93 10.08
N ASP A 100 7.32 1.83 10.57
CA ASP A 100 7.39 3.20 10.07
C ASP A 100 7.92 3.24 8.61
N GLU A 101 8.96 2.45 8.31
CA GLU A 101 9.46 2.29 6.94
C GLU A 101 8.40 1.64 6.04
N VAL A 102 7.73 0.58 6.51
CA VAL A 102 6.62 -0.06 5.79
C VAL A 102 5.57 0.98 5.38
N MET A 103 5.09 1.79 6.33
CA MET A 103 4.08 2.79 6.04
C MET A 103 4.58 3.87 5.06
N LEU A 104 5.83 4.29 5.19
CA LEU A 104 6.43 5.25 4.28
C LEU A 104 6.45 4.72 2.83
N GLN A 105 6.86 3.46 2.64
CA GLN A 105 6.93 2.84 1.32
C GLN A 105 5.54 2.64 0.71
N VAL A 106 4.61 2.07 1.48
CA VAL A 106 3.25 1.74 1.01
C VAL A 106 2.45 3.01 0.66
N LEU A 107 2.52 4.05 1.50
CA LEU A 107 1.88 5.33 1.20
C LEU A 107 2.58 6.12 0.08
N SER A 108 3.77 5.69 -0.34
CA SER A 108 4.46 6.21 -1.52
C SER A 108 4.12 5.46 -2.80
N GLY A 109 3.30 4.41 -2.73
CA GLY A 109 2.82 3.60 -3.85
C GLY A 109 3.61 2.33 -4.14
N LEU A 110 4.55 1.97 -3.26
CA LEU A 110 5.22 0.67 -3.32
C LEU A 110 4.33 -0.40 -2.68
N ILE A 111 4.59 -1.67 -3.00
CA ILE A 111 4.08 -2.78 -2.18
C ILE A 111 5.11 -3.18 -1.14
N VAL A 112 4.65 -3.76 -0.04
CA VAL A 112 5.52 -4.40 0.96
C VAL A 112 5.12 -5.86 1.13
N ILE A 113 6.09 -6.75 1.04
CA ILE A 113 5.94 -8.20 1.18
C ILE A 113 6.52 -8.65 2.52
N PHE A 114 5.65 -9.12 3.41
CA PHE A 114 6.01 -9.81 4.64
C PHE A 114 6.15 -11.30 4.39
N VAL A 115 7.12 -11.93 5.07
CA VAL A 115 7.36 -13.37 5.04
C VAL A 115 7.21 -13.90 6.46
N GLU A 116 6.37 -14.90 6.67
CA GLU A 116 6.16 -15.50 8.00
C GLU A 116 7.47 -16.06 8.56
N GLY A 117 7.74 -15.76 9.83
CA GLY A 117 8.99 -16.10 10.51
C GLY A 117 10.11 -15.05 10.37
N GLU A 118 9.95 -14.02 9.54
CA GLU A 118 10.99 -13.01 9.27
C GLU A 118 10.73 -11.66 9.92
N THR A 119 11.78 -10.99 10.40
CA THR A 119 11.72 -9.65 10.98
C THR A 119 12.05 -8.54 9.99
N GLU A 120 12.19 -8.88 8.71
CA GLU A 120 12.43 -7.94 7.60
C GLU A 120 11.37 -8.19 6.52
N ALA A 121 11.01 -7.14 5.79
CA ALA A 121 10.08 -7.21 4.67
C ALA A 121 10.69 -6.60 3.41
N PHE A 122 10.15 -6.96 2.25
CA PHE A 122 10.60 -6.44 0.95
C PHE A 122 9.68 -5.33 0.47
N ALA A 123 10.21 -4.15 0.19
CA ALA A 123 9.50 -3.09 -0.50
C ALA A 123 9.86 -3.10 -1.99
N ILE A 124 8.84 -3.11 -2.85
CA ILE A 124 8.98 -3.24 -4.30
C ILE A 124 8.24 -2.11 -5.00
N ASP A 125 8.93 -1.43 -5.92
CA ASP A 125 8.36 -0.32 -6.69
C ASP A 125 7.50 -0.78 -7.86
N VAL A 126 6.21 -0.96 -7.62
CA VAL A 126 5.21 -1.33 -8.65
C VAL A 126 4.48 -0.12 -9.23
N ARG A 127 5.05 1.08 -9.10
CA ARG A 127 4.40 2.29 -9.60
C ARG A 127 4.56 2.39 -11.10
N SER A 128 3.45 2.59 -11.78
CA SER A 128 3.46 3.03 -13.16
C SER A 128 3.65 4.53 -13.21
N TYR A 129 4.83 4.96 -13.66
CA TYR A 129 5.04 6.33 -14.10
C TYR A 129 4.62 6.39 -15.57
N PRO A 130 3.42 6.91 -15.91
CA PRO A 130 3.14 7.20 -17.31
C PRO A 130 4.26 8.11 -17.80
N GLY A 131 5.00 7.63 -18.80
CA GLY A 131 6.06 8.40 -19.42
C GLY A 131 5.46 9.70 -19.90
N ARG A 132 5.81 10.82 -19.26
CA ARG A 132 5.68 12.10 -19.93
C ARG A 132 6.63 12.02 -21.12
N THR A 133 6.09 11.77 -22.32
CA THR A 133 6.72 12.33 -23.50
C THR A 133 6.88 13.82 -23.21
N PRO A 134 8.07 14.42 -23.37
CA PRO A 134 8.23 15.85 -23.16
C PRO A 134 7.37 16.58 -24.19
N THR A 135 6.16 16.98 -23.81
CA THR A 135 5.35 17.94 -24.55
C THR A 135 5.63 19.32 -23.98
N GLU A 136 5.79 20.30 -24.87
CA GLU A 136 5.91 21.69 -24.46
C GLU A 136 4.74 22.08 -23.55
N PRO A 137 4.99 22.81 -22.46
CA PRO A 137 3.93 23.21 -21.55
C PRO A 137 2.94 24.10 -22.30
N ASP A 138 1.65 23.76 -22.26
CA ASP A 138 0.59 24.64 -22.73
C ASP A 138 0.75 26.01 -22.05
N THR A 139 1.10 27.01 -22.85
CA THR A 139 1.28 28.40 -22.45
C THR A 139 -0.06 29.02 -22.04
N GLU A 140 -0.56 28.68 -20.86
CA GLU A 140 -1.56 29.47 -20.15
C GLU A 140 -1.20 29.55 -18.65
N LYS A 141 -0.95 30.78 -18.21
CA LYS A 141 -0.57 31.16 -16.85
C LYS A 141 -1.62 30.74 -15.82
N VAL A 142 -1.24 29.84 -14.92
CA VAL A 142 -1.97 29.66 -13.65
C VAL A 142 -1.26 30.49 -12.58
N VAL A 143 -1.99 31.39 -11.93
CA VAL A 143 -1.43 32.31 -10.92
C VAL A 143 -1.22 31.64 -9.55
N ARG A 144 -1.84 30.48 -9.26
CA ARG A 144 -1.51 29.57 -8.13
C ARG A 144 -2.45 28.34 -8.13
N GLY A 145 -1.93 27.12 -7.91
CA GLY A 145 -2.70 25.89 -7.65
C GLY A 145 -2.33 24.69 -8.54
N ALA A 146 -2.35 23.47 -7.98
CA ALA A 146 -2.07 22.23 -8.70
C ALA A 146 -3.32 21.72 -9.46
N ARG A 147 -3.18 21.39 -10.75
CA ARG A 147 -4.24 21.02 -11.72
C ARG A 147 -4.86 19.61 -11.52
N ASP A 148 -4.93 19.07 -10.31
CA ASP A 148 -5.56 17.74 -10.13
C ASP A 148 -7.06 17.92 -9.87
N GLY A 149 -7.89 17.67 -10.88
CA GLY A 149 -9.35 17.57 -10.75
C GLY A 149 -9.79 16.15 -10.41
N PHE A 150 -10.84 16.00 -9.61
CA PHE A 150 -11.51 14.71 -9.45
C PHE A 150 -12.26 14.31 -10.73
N VAL A 151 -12.41 13.01 -10.91
CA VAL A 151 -13.13 12.35 -12.00
C VAL A 151 -14.28 11.50 -11.42
N GLU A 152 -14.98 10.73 -12.23
CA GLU A 152 -16.12 9.90 -11.79
C GLU A 152 -15.68 8.64 -11.02
N ASN A 153 -14.41 8.24 -11.12
CA ASN A 153 -13.89 7.02 -10.50
C ASN A 153 -13.37 7.27 -9.06
N ILE A 154 -14.02 6.62 -8.09
CA ILE A 154 -13.68 6.72 -6.65
C ILE A 154 -12.22 6.33 -6.38
N VAL A 155 -11.72 5.26 -7.01
CA VAL A 155 -10.33 4.79 -6.81
C VAL A 155 -9.32 5.82 -7.30
N VAL A 156 -9.60 6.50 -8.41
CA VAL A 156 -8.72 7.57 -8.93
C VAL A 156 -8.74 8.76 -7.97
N ASN A 157 -9.91 9.16 -7.49
CA ASN A 157 -10.04 10.32 -6.61
C ASN A 157 -9.36 10.11 -5.25
N THR A 158 -9.53 8.96 -4.63
CA THR A 158 -8.91 8.66 -3.34
C THR A 158 -7.40 8.49 -3.47
N ALA A 159 -6.92 7.96 -4.60
CA ALA A 159 -5.49 7.96 -4.93
C ALA A 159 -4.93 9.38 -5.05
N LEU A 160 -5.66 10.32 -5.68
CA LEU A 160 -5.27 11.74 -5.73
C LEU A 160 -5.17 12.36 -4.33
N ILE A 161 -6.11 12.04 -3.44
CA ILE A 161 -6.08 12.49 -2.04
C ILE A 161 -4.85 11.89 -1.33
N ARG A 162 -4.62 10.57 -1.44
CA ARG A 162 -3.48 9.87 -0.84
C ARG A 162 -2.13 10.38 -1.32
N ARG A 163 -2.01 10.77 -2.61
CA ARG A 163 -0.79 11.39 -3.14
C ARG A 163 -0.44 12.70 -2.43
N ARG A 164 -1.45 13.42 -1.93
CA ARG A 164 -1.31 14.67 -1.19
C ARG A 164 -1.20 14.46 0.33
N ILE A 165 -1.91 13.47 0.86
CA ILE A 165 -1.98 13.16 2.30
C ILE A 165 -1.45 11.74 2.52
N ARG A 166 -0.14 11.64 2.78
CA ARG A 166 0.55 10.39 3.14
C ARG A 166 0.51 10.15 4.65
N ASP A 167 -0.66 10.31 5.24
CA ASP A 167 -0.88 10.04 6.66
C ASP A 167 -1.54 8.65 6.83
N PRO A 168 -0.95 7.72 7.62
CA PRO A 168 -1.59 6.45 7.98
C PRO A 168 -3.01 6.60 8.55
N ARG A 169 -3.32 7.75 9.16
CA ARG A 169 -4.61 8.03 9.84
C ARG A 169 -5.69 8.52 8.89
N LEU A 170 -5.37 8.78 7.62
CA LEU A 170 -6.39 9.01 6.60
C LEU A 170 -7.23 7.73 6.44
N ARG A 171 -8.55 7.89 6.50
CA ARG A 171 -9.57 6.86 6.31
C ARG A 171 -10.37 7.18 5.08
N ASN A 172 -10.54 6.18 4.23
CA ASN A 172 -11.42 6.16 3.09
C ASN A 172 -12.43 5.04 3.33
N GLU A 173 -13.62 5.35 3.85
CA GLU A 173 -14.65 4.36 4.18
C GLU A 173 -15.70 4.28 3.07
N MET A 174 -15.94 3.07 2.58
CA MET A 174 -16.97 2.81 1.57
C MET A 174 -18.30 2.48 2.22
N ILE A 175 -19.34 3.22 1.87
CA ILE A 175 -20.72 2.97 2.27
C ILE A 175 -21.63 2.89 1.04
N ARG A 176 -22.78 2.24 1.20
CA ARG A 176 -23.82 2.19 0.17
C ARG A 176 -25.05 2.93 0.62
N VAL A 177 -25.56 3.80 -0.24
CA VAL A 177 -26.74 4.63 0.03
C VAL A 177 -27.73 4.56 -1.13
N GLY A 178 -29.02 4.53 -0.80
CA GLY A 178 -30.13 4.62 -1.76
C GLY A 178 -31.05 3.41 -1.73
N ASP A 179 -32.36 3.64 -1.90
CA ASP A 179 -33.38 2.60 -1.76
C ASP A 179 -33.51 1.69 -2.99
N ARG A 180 -33.40 2.27 -4.19
CA ARG A 180 -33.53 1.53 -5.47
C ARG A 180 -32.19 1.25 -6.13
N SER A 181 -31.31 2.24 -6.15
CA SER A 181 -29.94 2.11 -6.65
C SER A 181 -29.00 2.26 -5.46
N GLN A 182 -28.34 1.15 -5.09
CA GLN A 182 -27.35 1.12 -4.03
C GLN A 182 -26.07 1.79 -4.54
N THR A 183 -25.93 3.08 -4.28
CA THR A 183 -24.82 3.90 -4.77
C THR A 183 -23.65 3.80 -3.80
N ASP A 184 -22.48 3.42 -4.30
CA ASP A 184 -21.24 3.40 -3.52
C ASP A 184 -20.73 4.84 -3.31
N ILE A 185 -20.45 5.20 -2.05
CA ILE A 185 -19.93 6.50 -1.63
C ILE A 185 -18.69 6.26 -0.76
N CYS A 186 -17.66 7.11 -0.93
CA CYS A 186 -16.47 7.09 -0.09
C CYS A 186 -16.45 8.29 0.85
N ILE A 187 -16.48 8.06 2.17
CA ILE A 187 -16.25 9.08 3.18
C ILE A 187 -14.75 9.16 3.45
N THR A 188 -14.15 10.33 3.26
CA THR A 188 -12.70 10.55 3.47
C THR A 188 -12.46 11.50 4.63
N TYR A 189 -11.67 11.09 5.62
CA TYR A 189 -11.35 11.91 6.79
C TYR A 189 -10.04 11.48 7.46
N VAL A 190 -9.49 12.31 8.36
CA VAL A 190 -8.29 11.97 9.16
C VAL A 190 -8.72 11.67 10.59
N GLN A 191 -8.51 10.42 11.04
CA GLN A 191 -9.13 9.86 12.25
C GLN A 191 -8.90 10.65 13.54
N ASP A 192 -7.73 11.29 13.70
CA ASP A 192 -7.37 12.05 14.90
C ASP A 192 -7.54 13.57 14.76
N VAL A 193 -8.04 14.03 13.59
CA VAL A 193 -8.32 15.45 13.31
C VAL A 193 -9.82 15.69 13.19
N ALA A 194 -10.55 14.77 12.56
CA ALA A 194 -11.99 14.88 12.40
C ALA A 194 -12.70 14.65 13.74
N ASN A 195 -13.75 15.43 14.01
CA ASN A 195 -14.60 15.21 15.18
C ASN A 195 -15.38 13.89 15.01
N PRO A 196 -15.19 12.88 15.88
CA PRO A 196 -15.88 11.60 15.77
C PRO A 196 -17.40 11.73 15.79
N ASP A 197 -17.95 12.72 16.47
CA ASP A 197 -19.40 12.94 16.54
C ASP A 197 -20.01 13.47 15.23
N LEU A 198 -19.19 13.96 14.30
CA LEU A 198 -19.62 14.42 12.97
C LEU A 198 -19.44 13.36 11.88
N VAL A 199 -18.66 12.30 12.13
CA VAL A 199 -18.35 11.24 11.15
C VAL A 199 -19.31 10.04 11.28
N LYS A 200 -19.96 9.88 12.44
CA LYS A 200 -20.87 8.76 12.79
C LYS A 200 -22.02 8.54 11.81
#